data_AF-A0A3M1EEF9-F1
#
_entry.id   AF-A0A3M1EEF9-F1
#
_cell.length_a   1.000
_cell.length_b   1.000
_cell.length_c   1.000
_cell.angle_alpha   90.00
_cell.angle_beta   90.00
_cell.angle_gamma   90.00
#
_symmetry.space_group_name_H-M   'P 1'
#
loop_
_entity.id
_entity.type
_entity.pdbx_description
1 polymer ?
#
loop_
_entity_poly.entity_id
_entity_poly.type
_entity_poly.pdbx_seq_one_letter_code
_entity_poly.pdbx_strand_id
1 'polypeptide(L)'
;MRLAPQPPDEETVKRWAERMAPMLEKIQRRFEEGADDFRKVLTPVQRIRFEADRARFGLGLQFARNMLDHWRQGDFVEDDVWVPTDPKARAKRRARRRERRKALGKLAREQTPPPDQIALEVDAWERYVREAAERYGFDAGQRSAAESVLEEMKGRAFHHRDLHKQEIDALERRIASFSGKDEELEELKKQLVALYGPIDEMFKELKARIESLPTSEQRRRAGVSKAEPKEETRQPASSGKDQQRRNPSTP
;
A
#
# COMPACT_ATOMS: atom_id res chain seq x y z
N MET A 1 0.40 15.33 -30.83
CA MET A 1 -0.65 16.38 -30.89
C MET A 1 -0.21 17.55 -30.04
N ARG A 2 0.06 18.72 -30.64
CA ARG A 2 0.20 19.95 -29.87
C ARG A 2 -1.23 20.37 -29.48
N LEU A 3 -1.48 20.56 -28.20
CA LEU A 3 -2.78 21.05 -27.75
C LEU A 3 -3.06 22.42 -28.39
N ALA A 4 -4.32 22.69 -28.70
CA ALA A 4 -4.76 23.95 -29.33
C ALA A 4 -4.26 25.16 -28.51
N PRO A 5 -3.90 26.30 -29.12
CA PRO A 5 -3.33 27.45 -28.40
C PRO A 5 -4.26 28.11 -27.37
N GLN A 6 -5.55 27.75 -27.37
CA GLN A 6 -6.56 28.26 -26.46
C GLN A 6 -6.88 27.24 -25.35
N PRO A 7 -7.21 27.70 -24.13
CA PRO A 7 -7.65 26.81 -23.07
C PRO A 7 -8.92 26.06 -23.50
N PRO A 8 -9.10 24.79 -23.07
CA PRO A 8 -10.34 24.07 -23.33
C PRO A 8 -11.51 24.80 -22.66
N ASP A 9 -12.66 24.80 -23.33
CA ASP A 9 -13.90 25.27 -22.76
C ASP A 9 -14.39 24.36 -21.62
N GLU A 10 -15.20 24.92 -20.73
CA GLU A 10 -15.74 24.23 -19.56
C GLU A 10 -16.48 22.94 -19.92
N GLU A 11 -17.28 22.96 -21.01
CA GLU A 11 -18.05 21.81 -21.45
C GLU A 11 -17.13 20.66 -21.91
N THR A 12 -16.05 20.97 -22.63
CA THR A 12 -15.02 19.99 -22.98
C THR A 12 -14.37 19.36 -21.75
N VAL A 13 -14.01 20.17 -20.74
CA VAL A 13 -13.40 19.66 -19.50
C VAL A 13 -14.38 18.77 -18.73
N LYS A 14 -15.65 19.18 -18.64
CA LYS A 14 -16.72 18.41 -17.99
C LYS A 14 -16.93 17.05 -18.65
N ARG A 15 -17.09 17.00 -19.98
CA ARG A 15 -17.24 15.74 -20.73
C ARG A 15 -16.02 14.83 -20.59
N TRP A 16 -14.82 15.41 -20.53
CA TRP A 16 -13.61 14.65 -20.25
C TRP A 16 -13.64 14.04 -18.83
N ALA A 17 -14.03 14.82 -17.83
CA ALA A 17 -14.09 14.37 -16.45
C ALA A 17 -15.11 13.25 -16.24
N GLU A 18 -16.30 13.35 -16.85
CA GLU A 18 -17.33 12.32 -16.83
C GLU A 18 -16.84 10.98 -17.40
N ARG A 19 -16.04 11.03 -18.46
CA ARG A 19 -15.44 9.84 -19.08
C ARG A 19 -14.29 9.25 -18.26
N MET A 20 -13.52 10.09 -17.57
CA MET A 20 -12.36 9.65 -16.78
C MET A 20 -12.73 9.08 -15.41
N ALA A 21 -13.77 9.59 -14.77
CA ALA A 21 -14.21 9.13 -13.46
C ALA A 21 -14.34 7.58 -13.33
N PRO A 22 -15.08 6.88 -14.21
CA PRO A 22 -15.21 5.42 -14.10
C PRO A 22 -13.91 4.66 -14.39
N MET A 23 -12.96 5.25 -15.14
CA MET A 23 -11.64 4.64 -15.34
C MET A 23 -10.79 4.76 -14.09
N LEU A 24 -10.83 5.90 -13.39
CA LEU A 24 -10.09 6.11 -12.15
C LEU A 24 -10.55 5.12 -11.06
N GLU A 25 -11.86 4.90 -10.95
CA GLU A 25 -12.43 3.90 -10.03
C GLU A 25 -11.95 2.49 -10.33
N LYS A 26 -11.90 2.10 -11.61
CA LYS A 26 -11.36 0.79 -12.03
C LYS A 26 -9.87 0.65 -11.73
N ILE A 27 -9.08 1.72 -11.91
CA ILE A 27 -7.65 1.74 -11.57
C ILE A 27 -7.46 1.58 -10.07
N GLN A 28 -8.21 2.34 -9.26
CA GLN A 28 -8.16 2.23 -7.81
C GLN A 28 -8.44 0.80 -7.35
N ARG A 29 -9.55 0.22 -7.84
CA ARG A 29 -9.94 -1.15 -7.47
C ARG A 29 -8.88 -2.18 -7.84
N ARG A 30 -8.35 -2.14 -9.08
CA ARG A 30 -7.29 -3.06 -9.51
C ARG A 30 -6.00 -2.89 -8.71
N PHE A 31 -5.66 -1.67 -8.33
CA PHE A 31 -4.49 -1.41 -7.50
C PHE A 31 -4.67 -1.99 -6.10
N GLU A 32 -5.85 -1.82 -5.49
CA GLU A 32 -6.16 -2.40 -4.18
C GLU A 32 -6.15 -3.93 -4.22
N GLU A 33 -6.77 -4.54 -5.24
CA GLU A 33 -6.74 -5.99 -5.48
C GLU A 33 -5.29 -6.50 -5.61
N GLY A 34 -4.46 -5.86 -6.45
CA GLY A 34 -3.08 -6.28 -6.66
C GLY A 34 -2.17 -6.04 -5.45
N ALA A 35 -2.44 -5.00 -4.64
CA ALA A 35 -1.63 -4.67 -3.49
C ALA A 35 -1.62 -5.77 -2.42
N ASP A 36 -2.74 -6.48 -2.26
CA ASP A 36 -2.82 -7.60 -1.32
C ASP A 36 -2.04 -8.83 -1.80
N ASP A 37 -1.91 -9.02 -3.11
CA ASP A 37 -1.05 -10.06 -3.67
C ASP A 37 0.44 -9.71 -3.53
N PHE A 38 0.83 -8.46 -3.74
CA PHE A 38 2.20 -8.01 -3.51
C PHE A 38 2.63 -8.21 -2.05
N ARG A 39 1.77 -7.88 -1.08
CA ARG A 39 2.07 -8.07 0.35
C ARG A 39 2.53 -9.50 0.69
N LYS A 40 2.01 -10.51 0.00
CA LYS A 40 2.32 -11.94 0.24
C LYS A 40 3.75 -12.30 -0.17
N VAL A 41 4.31 -11.63 -1.18
CA VAL A 41 5.64 -11.95 -1.75
C VAL A 41 6.74 -10.99 -1.30
N LEU A 42 6.39 -9.83 -0.74
CA LEU A 42 7.35 -8.85 -0.26
C LEU A 42 7.95 -9.22 1.11
N THR A 43 9.24 -8.94 1.27
CA THR A 43 9.90 -8.98 2.59
C THR A 43 9.35 -7.87 3.50
N PRO A 44 9.57 -7.93 4.84
CA PRO A 44 9.07 -6.90 5.76
C PRO A 44 9.48 -5.46 5.37
N VAL A 45 10.76 -5.23 5.08
CA VAL A 45 11.27 -3.91 4.66
C VAL A 45 10.64 -3.44 3.35
N GLN A 46 10.48 -4.34 2.38
CA GLN A 46 9.84 -4.00 1.10
C GLN A 46 8.36 -3.70 1.28
N ARG A 47 7.69 -4.42 2.19
CA ARG A 47 6.29 -4.19 2.53
C ARG A 47 6.11 -2.80 3.11
N ILE A 48 6.98 -2.36 4.02
CA ILE A 48 6.92 -1.01 4.59
C ILE A 48 7.00 0.06 3.49
N ARG A 49 8.00 -0.06 2.59
CA ARG A 49 8.12 0.86 1.44
C ARG A 49 6.88 0.82 0.54
N PHE A 50 6.40 -0.37 0.25
CA PHE A 50 5.21 -0.57 -0.58
C PHE A 50 3.96 0.04 0.06
N GLU A 51 3.76 -0.08 1.37
CA GLU A 51 2.66 0.57 2.09
C GLU A 51 2.73 2.09 2.01
N ALA A 52 3.93 2.67 2.17
CA ALA A 52 4.12 4.11 2.03
C ALA A 52 3.80 4.57 0.59
N ASP A 53 4.26 3.83 -0.42
CA ASP A 53 3.98 4.11 -1.83
C ASP A 53 2.47 3.94 -2.14
N ARG A 54 1.82 2.92 -1.59
CA ARG A 54 0.36 2.67 -1.68
C ARG A 54 -0.43 3.81 -1.05
N ALA A 55 -0.07 4.26 0.15
CA ALA A 55 -0.73 5.37 0.82
C ALA A 55 -0.60 6.65 -0.02
N ARG A 56 0.60 6.95 -0.52
CA ARG A 56 0.85 8.10 -1.41
C ARG A 56 0.03 8.02 -2.69
N PHE A 57 -0.05 6.83 -3.30
CA PHE A 57 -0.87 6.61 -4.49
C PHE A 57 -2.35 6.81 -4.21
N GLY A 58 -2.86 6.26 -3.09
CA GLY A 58 -4.24 6.44 -2.65
C GLY A 58 -4.61 7.91 -2.45
N LEU A 59 -3.76 8.70 -1.80
CA LEU A 59 -3.93 10.15 -1.68
C LEU A 59 -3.95 10.86 -3.04
N GLY A 60 -3.08 10.44 -3.96
CA GLY A 60 -3.06 10.95 -5.34
C GLY A 60 -4.36 10.66 -6.09
N LEU A 61 -4.91 9.45 -5.94
CA LEU A 61 -6.19 9.07 -6.52
C LEU A 61 -7.37 9.82 -5.91
N GLN A 62 -7.39 10.00 -4.58
CA GLN A 62 -8.41 10.81 -3.91
C GLN A 62 -8.39 12.26 -4.40
N PHE A 63 -7.20 12.87 -4.51
CA PHE A 63 -7.06 14.20 -5.09
C PHE A 63 -7.59 14.25 -6.53
N ALA A 64 -7.22 13.27 -7.36
CA ALA A 64 -7.69 13.19 -8.74
C ALA A 64 -9.21 13.02 -8.81
N ARG A 65 -9.82 12.23 -7.91
CA ARG A 65 -11.27 12.05 -7.83
C ARG A 65 -11.98 13.35 -7.45
N ASN A 66 -11.54 14.01 -6.39
CA ASN A 66 -12.09 15.30 -5.97
C ASN A 66 -11.99 16.34 -7.10
N MET A 67 -10.86 16.38 -7.79
CA MET A 67 -10.66 17.25 -8.95
C MET A 67 -11.62 16.93 -10.10
N LEU A 68 -11.80 15.64 -10.42
CA LEU A 68 -12.76 15.21 -11.43
C LEU A 68 -14.20 15.58 -11.04
N ASP A 69 -14.57 15.46 -9.77
CA ASP A 69 -15.90 15.81 -9.30
C ASP A 69 -16.16 17.33 -9.39
N HIS A 70 -15.18 18.17 -9.06
CA HIS A 70 -15.25 19.61 -9.32
C HIS A 70 -15.40 19.92 -10.82
N TRP A 71 -14.63 19.26 -11.68
CA TRP A 71 -14.71 19.47 -13.14
C TRP A 71 -16.04 18.99 -13.73
N ARG A 72 -16.66 17.95 -13.15
CA ARG A 72 -18.01 17.52 -13.53
C ARG A 72 -19.08 18.55 -13.16
N GLN A 73 -18.85 19.33 -12.11
CA GLN A 73 -19.74 20.39 -11.66
C GLN A 73 -19.56 21.72 -12.43
N GLY A 74 -18.52 21.83 -13.26
CA GLY A 74 -18.16 23.08 -13.94
C GLY A 74 -17.19 23.97 -13.16
N ASP A 75 -16.81 23.55 -11.94
CA ASP A 75 -15.83 24.25 -11.08
C ASP A 75 -14.39 24.01 -11.56
N PHE A 76 -14.12 24.39 -12.80
CA PHE A 76 -12.82 24.24 -13.44
C PHE A 76 -11.96 25.48 -13.22
N VAL A 77 -10.72 25.27 -12.76
CA VAL A 77 -9.70 26.31 -12.67
C VAL A 77 -8.72 26.16 -13.84
N GLU A 78 -8.67 27.15 -14.74
CA GLU A 78 -7.83 27.14 -15.95
C GLU A 78 -6.37 26.73 -15.67
N ASP A 79 -5.82 27.19 -14.55
CA ASP A 79 -4.45 26.93 -14.12
C ASP A 79 -4.13 25.43 -13.85
N ASP A 80 -5.15 24.58 -13.68
CA ASP A 80 -5.00 23.15 -13.35
C ASP A 80 -4.83 22.26 -14.59
N VAL A 81 -5.55 22.51 -15.69
CA VAL A 81 -5.52 21.68 -16.91
C VAL A 81 -4.60 22.26 -17.99
N TRP A 82 -4.50 23.59 -18.05
CA TRP A 82 -3.82 24.26 -19.16
C TRP A 82 -2.46 24.83 -18.77
N VAL A 83 -1.49 24.75 -19.69
CA VAL A 83 -0.20 25.43 -19.57
C VAL A 83 -0.14 26.50 -20.67
N PRO A 84 -0.20 27.80 -20.32
CA PRO A 84 -0.11 28.86 -21.31
C PRO A 84 1.18 28.77 -22.15
N THR A 85 1.09 29.07 -23.44
CA THR A 85 2.25 29.13 -24.34
C THR A 85 3.06 30.41 -24.12
N ASP A 86 2.38 31.53 -23.81
CA ASP A 86 3.00 32.82 -23.52
C ASP A 86 3.96 32.74 -22.31
N PRO A 87 5.24 33.15 -22.46
CA PRO A 87 6.21 33.16 -21.36
C PRO A 87 5.77 33.97 -20.14
N LYS A 88 5.07 35.11 -20.32
CA LYS A 88 4.64 35.95 -19.19
C LYS A 88 3.53 35.27 -18.39
N ALA A 89 2.54 34.68 -19.07
CA ALA A 89 1.51 33.87 -18.44
C ALA A 89 2.10 32.66 -17.69
N ARG A 90 3.11 31.98 -18.27
CA ARG A 90 3.85 30.90 -17.57
C ARG A 90 4.54 31.39 -16.30
N ALA A 91 5.19 32.55 -16.34
CA ALA A 91 5.86 33.12 -15.17
C ALA A 91 4.85 33.46 -14.06
N LYS A 92 3.72 34.11 -14.40
CA LYS A 92 2.63 34.42 -13.46
C LYS A 92 2.06 33.17 -12.81
N ARG A 93 1.81 32.12 -13.60
CA ARG A 93 1.33 30.82 -13.12
C ARG A 93 2.34 30.14 -12.19
N ARG A 94 3.63 30.17 -12.53
CA ARG A 94 4.71 29.66 -11.66
C ARG A 94 4.74 30.39 -10.31
N ALA A 95 4.57 31.72 -10.31
CA ALA A 95 4.50 32.51 -9.08
C ALA A 95 3.29 32.10 -8.22
N ARG A 96 2.09 32.02 -8.82
CA ARG A 96 0.87 31.56 -8.12
C ARG A 96 1.02 30.15 -7.54
N ARG A 97 1.57 29.20 -8.30
CA ARG A 97 1.86 27.84 -7.83
C ARG A 97 2.86 27.82 -6.69
N ARG A 98 3.89 28.68 -6.73
CA ARG A 98 4.87 28.81 -5.65
C ARG A 98 4.20 29.31 -4.37
N GLU A 99 3.36 30.34 -4.45
CA GLU A 99 2.62 30.86 -3.30
C GLU A 99 1.62 29.83 -2.75
N ARG A 100 0.84 29.16 -3.62
CA ARG A 100 -0.06 28.07 -3.20
C ARG A 100 0.70 26.92 -2.54
N ARG A 101 1.86 26.53 -3.08
CA ARG A 101 2.72 25.49 -2.48
C ARG A 101 3.31 25.93 -1.14
N LYS A 102 3.67 27.20 -0.98
CA LYS A 102 4.09 27.73 0.33
C LYS A 102 2.94 27.69 1.34
N ALA A 103 1.74 28.12 0.94
CA ALA A 103 0.55 28.08 1.81
C ALA A 103 0.19 26.65 2.21
N LEU A 104 0.13 25.73 1.24
CA LEU A 104 -0.11 24.30 1.48
C LEU A 104 1.02 23.65 2.28
N GLY A 105 2.28 24.00 2.03
CA GLY A 105 3.42 23.49 2.79
C GLY A 105 3.41 23.98 4.24
N LYS A 106 2.90 25.18 4.50
CA LYS A 106 2.67 25.70 5.86
C LYS A 106 1.54 24.93 6.54
N LEU A 107 0.40 24.78 5.86
CA LEU A 107 -0.74 23.98 6.35
C LEU A 107 -0.35 22.52 6.63
N ALA A 108 0.37 21.87 5.72
CA ALA A 108 0.82 20.49 5.88
C ALA A 108 1.88 20.31 6.97
N ARG A 109 2.71 21.34 7.24
CA ARG A 109 3.62 21.31 8.39
C ARG A 109 2.89 21.48 9.72
N GLU A 110 1.77 22.21 9.72
CA GLU A 110 0.93 22.40 10.90
C GLU A 110 -0.04 21.24 11.12
N GLN A 111 -0.46 20.57 10.05
CA GLN A 111 -1.47 19.51 10.08
C GLN A 111 -0.80 18.14 9.99
N THR A 112 -0.68 17.52 11.17
CA THR A 112 -0.41 16.10 11.42
C THR A 112 1.08 15.69 11.32
N PRO A 113 1.71 15.29 12.45
CA PRO A 113 2.96 14.57 12.37
C PRO A 113 2.77 13.32 11.49
N PRO A 114 3.81 12.89 10.75
CA PRO A 114 3.74 11.65 9.99
C PRO A 114 3.25 10.51 10.91
N PRO A 115 2.39 9.61 10.41
CA PRO A 115 1.86 8.53 11.23
C PRO A 115 3.03 7.73 11.79
N ASP A 116 2.99 7.50 13.10
CA ASP A 116 4.00 6.71 13.80
C ASP A 116 4.03 5.29 13.22
N GLN A 117 5.16 4.91 12.63
CA GLN A 117 5.31 3.62 11.97
C GLN A 117 5.03 2.46 12.94
N ILE A 118 5.42 2.61 14.21
CA ILE A 118 5.24 1.55 15.21
C ILE A 118 3.77 1.42 15.58
N ALA A 119 3.00 2.51 15.56
CA ALA A 119 1.55 2.43 15.72
C ALA A 119 0.90 1.60 14.60
N LEU A 120 1.33 1.81 13.34
CA LEU A 120 0.83 1.02 12.20
C LEU A 120 1.22 -0.46 12.29
N GLU A 121 2.43 -0.77 12.76
CA GLU A 121 2.88 -2.14 12.99
C GLU A 121 2.08 -2.82 14.10
N VAL A 122 1.82 -2.10 15.20
CA VAL A 122 0.98 -2.56 16.31
C VAL A 122 -0.45 -2.84 15.85
N ASP A 123 -1.05 -1.99 15.01
CA ASP A 123 -2.38 -2.25 14.44
C ASP A 123 -2.41 -3.55 13.60
N ALA A 124 -1.30 -3.86 12.93
CA ALA A 124 -1.16 -5.11 12.19
C ALA A 124 -1.07 -6.33 13.12
N TRP A 125 -0.51 -6.18 14.33
CA TRP A 125 -0.47 -7.23 15.34
C TRP A 125 -1.88 -7.54 15.86
N GLU A 126 -2.69 -6.51 16.13
CA GLU A 126 -4.08 -6.70 16.56
C GLU A 126 -4.90 -7.45 15.50
N ARG A 127 -4.71 -7.09 14.23
CA ARG A 127 -5.35 -7.79 13.11
C ARG A 127 -4.91 -9.26 13.06
N TYR A 128 -3.61 -9.54 13.18
CA TYR A 128 -3.10 -10.91 13.19
C TYR A 128 -3.71 -11.74 14.32
N VAL A 129 -3.80 -11.20 15.55
CA VAL A 129 -4.39 -11.90 16.69
C VAL A 129 -5.87 -12.18 16.46
N ARG A 130 -6.62 -11.22 15.91
CA ARG A 130 -8.04 -11.41 15.54
C ARG A 130 -8.22 -12.51 14.50
N GLU A 131 -7.43 -12.46 13.43
CA GLU A 131 -7.46 -13.49 12.39
C GLU A 131 -7.07 -14.88 12.92
N ALA A 132 -6.11 -14.96 13.85
CA ALA A 132 -5.73 -16.21 14.48
C ALA A 132 -6.87 -16.75 15.36
N ALA A 133 -7.49 -15.90 16.17
CA ALA A 133 -8.61 -16.27 17.03
C ALA A 133 -9.81 -16.79 16.20
N GLU A 134 -10.11 -16.15 15.08
CA GLU A 134 -11.14 -16.62 14.13
C GLU A 134 -10.74 -17.94 13.46
N ARG A 135 -9.52 -18.02 12.92
CA ARG A 135 -9.01 -19.21 12.21
C ARG A 135 -9.01 -20.47 13.06
N TYR A 136 -8.57 -20.37 14.30
CA TYR A 136 -8.49 -21.52 15.21
C TYR A 136 -9.76 -21.73 16.04
N GLY A 137 -10.72 -20.81 15.98
CA GLY A 137 -11.93 -20.85 16.78
C GLY A 137 -11.63 -20.76 18.27
N PHE A 138 -10.89 -19.73 18.70
CA PHE A 138 -10.55 -19.52 20.10
C PHE A 138 -11.81 -19.36 20.96
N ASP A 139 -11.84 -20.07 22.08
CA ASP A 139 -12.83 -19.87 23.14
C ASP A 139 -12.57 -18.58 23.94
N ALA A 140 -13.43 -18.27 24.90
CA ALA A 140 -13.33 -17.06 25.71
C ALA A 140 -12.01 -16.98 26.51
N GLY A 141 -11.53 -18.10 27.05
CA GLY A 141 -10.27 -18.15 27.81
C GLY A 141 -9.06 -17.93 26.91
N GLN A 142 -9.03 -18.58 25.74
CA GLN A 142 -7.97 -18.42 24.74
C GLN A 142 -7.94 -16.99 24.17
N ARG A 143 -9.09 -16.35 23.94
CA ARG A 143 -9.15 -14.94 23.50
C ARG A 143 -8.57 -14.00 24.56
N SER A 144 -8.97 -14.16 25.82
CA SER A 144 -8.44 -13.35 26.92
C SER A 144 -6.92 -13.54 27.09
N ALA A 145 -6.43 -14.78 26.94
CA ALA A 145 -4.98 -15.05 26.93
C ALA A 145 -4.28 -14.39 25.73
N ALA A 146 -4.86 -14.46 24.54
CA ALA A 146 -4.32 -13.84 23.34
C ALA A 146 -4.23 -12.31 23.45
N GLU A 147 -5.28 -11.67 23.96
CA GLU A 147 -5.32 -10.23 24.23
C GLU A 147 -4.27 -9.83 25.27
N SER A 148 -4.09 -10.63 26.33
CA SER A 148 -3.07 -10.37 27.34
C SER A 148 -1.65 -10.41 26.75
N VAL A 149 -1.35 -11.39 25.90
CA VAL A 149 -0.06 -11.47 25.19
C VAL A 149 0.12 -10.28 24.25
N LEU A 150 -0.93 -9.91 23.51
CA LEU A 150 -0.90 -8.76 22.61
C LEU A 150 -0.57 -7.46 23.35
N GLU A 151 -1.26 -7.17 24.46
CA GLU A 151 -1.02 -5.97 25.25
C GLU A 151 0.39 -5.95 25.89
N GLU A 152 0.90 -7.10 26.34
CA GLU A 152 2.30 -7.22 26.80
C GLU A 152 3.29 -6.83 25.70
N MET A 153 3.12 -7.40 24.49
CA MET A 153 4.01 -7.12 23.36
C MET A 153 3.90 -5.66 22.91
N LYS A 154 2.69 -5.09 22.86
CA LYS A 154 2.45 -3.67 22.55
C LYS A 154 3.18 -2.76 23.54
N GLY A 155 3.07 -3.04 24.83
CA GLY A 155 3.78 -2.28 25.87
C GLY A 155 5.29 -2.29 25.67
N ARG A 156 5.88 -3.46 25.38
CA ARG A 156 7.32 -3.61 25.10
C ARG A 156 7.74 -2.86 23.83
N ALA A 157 6.94 -2.94 22.76
CA ALA A 157 7.22 -2.26 21.50
C ALA A 157 7.17 -0.74 21.64
N PHE A 158 6.15 -0.20 22.31
CA PHE A 158 6.06 1.24 22.59
C PHE A 158 7.18 1.72 23.50
N HIS A 159 7.55 0.95 24.51
CA HIS A 159 8.68 1.29 25.36
C HIS A 159 9.99 1.36 24.56
N HIS A 160 10.26 0.36 23.71
CA HIS A 160 11.43 0.36 22.83
C HIS A 160 11.43 1.55 21.87
N ARG A 161 10.27 1.87 21.26
CA ARG A 161 10.12 3.09 20.46
C ARG A 161 10.53 4.31 21.28
N ASP A 162 9.93 4.50 22.44
CA ASP A 162 10.11 5.73 23.21
C ASP A 162 11.56 5.94 23.62
N LEU A 163 12.27 4.86 23.95
CA LEU A 163 13.71 4.88 24.21
C LEU A 163 14.52 5.33 22.99
N HIS A 164 14.18 4.84 21.79
CA HIS A 164 14.94 5.10 20.56
C HIS A 164 14.34 6.19 19.66
N LYS A 165 13.28 6.87 20.11
CA LYS A 165 12.48 7.79 19.27
C LYS A 165 13.33 8.86 18.59
N GLN A 166 14.22 9.50 19.35
CA GLN A 166 15.06 10.57 18.82
C GLN A 166 16.05 10.07 17.76
N GLU A 167 16.57 8.86 17.94
CA GLU A 167 17.53 8.22 17.04
C GLU A 167 16.86 7.79 15.74
N ILE A 168 15.69 7.16 15.84
CA ILE A 168 14.83 6.80 14.71
C ILE A 168 14.47 8.07 13.92
N ASP A 169 13.92 9.10 14.59
CA ASP A 169 13.56 10.37 13.96
C ASP A 169 14.76 11.04 13.25
N ALA A 170 15.96 10.94 13.84
CA ALA A 170 17.17 11.50 13.26
C ALA A 170 17.61 10.75 12.00
N LEU A 171 17.59 9.40 12.04
CA LEU A 171 17.91 8.56 10.90
C LEU A 171 16.92 8.74 9.76
N GLU A 172 15.61 8.74 10.05
CA GLU A 172 14.56 8.95 9.06
C GLU A 172 14.69 10.31 8.37
N ARG A 173 14.90 11.39 9.15
CA ARG A 173 15.16 12.72 8.59
C ARG A 173 16.41 12.72 7.71
N ARG A 174 17.49 12.09 8.17
CA ARG A 174 18.75 12.03 7.43
C ARG A 174 18.59 11.29 6.10
N ILE A 175 17.91 10.14 6.11
CA ILE A 175 17.57 9.34 4.93
C ILE A 175 16.71 10.17 3.96
N ALA A 176 15.67 10.84 4.46
CA ALA A 176 14.76 11.63 3.64
C ALA A 176 15.44 12.83 2.95
N SER A 177 16.42 13.45 3.61
CA SER A 177 17.21 14.56 3.05
C SER A 177 18.50 14.13 2.36
N PHE A 178 18.78 12.83 2.25
CA PHE A 178 20.06 12.32 1.78
C PHE A 178 20.27 12.60 0.28
N SER A 179 21.43 13.17 -0.07
CA SER A 179 21.82 13.47 -1.46
C SER A 179 23.27 13.07 -1.76
N GLY A 180 23.85 12.18 -0.95
CA GLY A 180 25.22 11.68 -1.09
C GLY A 180 25.30 10.43 -1.95
N LYS A 181 26.28 9.56 -1.66
CA LYS A 181 26.49 8.30 -2.38
C LYS A 181 25.54 7.19 -1.89
N ASP A 182 25.19 6.27 -2.77
CA ASP A 182 24.25 5.18 -2.46
C ASP A 182 24.74 4.28 -1.31
N GLU A 183 26.05 4.07 -1.15
CA GLU A 183 26.59 3.23 -0.07
C GLU A 183 26.30 3.80 1.33
N GLU A 184 26.39 5.12 1.49
CA GLU A 184 26.08 5.79 2.76
C GLU A 184 24.58 5.72 3.07
N LEU A 185 23.73 5.79 2.03
CA LEU A 185 22.29 5.63 2.18
C LEU A 185 21.92 4.23 2.67
N GLU A 186 22.57 3.19 2.13
CA GLU A 186 22.35 1.82 2.56
C GLU A 186 22.79 1.59 4.01
N GLU A 187 23.90 2.20 4.46
CA GLU A 187 24.32 2.10 5.85
C GLU A 187 23.34 2.79 6.81
N LEU A 188 22.80 3.96 6.44
CA LEU A 188 21.73 4.62 7.23
C LEU A 188 20.47 3.76 7.34
N LYS A 189 20.06 3.11 6.24
CA LYS A 189 18.93 2.18 6.25
C LYS A 189 19.21 0.97 7.12
N LYS A 190 20.42 0.43 7.10
CA LYS A 190 20.83 -0.70 7.93
C LYS A 190 20.77 -0.36 9.41
N GLN A 191 21.20 0.85 9.80
CA GLN A 191 21.07 1.35 11.17
C GLN A 191 19.60 1.47 11.58
N LEU A 192 18.76 2.02 10.70
CA LEU A 192 17.32 2.10 10.96
C LEU A 192 16.71 0.70 11.16
N VAL A 193 17.01 -0.25 10.27
CA VAL A 193 16.57 -1.65 10.39
C VAL A 193 17.04 -2.28 11.69
N ALA A 194 18.26 -2.01 12.14
CA ALA A 194 18.77 -2.53 13.40
C ALA A 194 17.96 -2.03 14.62
N LEU A 195 17.48 -0.78 14.59
CA LEU A 195 16.62 -0.23 15.65
C LEU A 195 15.22 -0.84 15.65
N TYR A 196 14.68 -1.20 14.49
CA TYR A 196 13.40 -1.89 14.37
C TYR A 196 13.51 -3.41 14.63
N GLY A 197 14.71 -4.00 14.54
CA GLY A 197 14.94 -5.44 14.74
C GLY A 197 14.32 -6.02 16.02
N PRO A 198 14.46 -5.39 17.20
CA PRO A 198 13.81 -5.85 18.42
C PRO A 198 12.27 -5.90 18.33
N ILE A 199 11.64 -5.00 17.60
CA ILE A 199 10.18 -4.99 17.39
C ILE A 199 9.77 -6.17 16.50
N ASP A 200 10.55 -6.47 15.46
CA ASP A 200 10.34 -7.67 14.64
C ASP A 200 10.46 -8.96 15.47
N GLU A 201 11.42 -9.03 16.39
CA GLU A 201 11.55 -10.16 17.32
C GLU A 201 10.37 -10.27 18.29
N MET A 202 9.87 -9.15 18.81
CA MET A 202 8.64 -9.13 19.63
C MET A 202 7.43 -9.64 18.84
N PHE A 203 7.32 -9.31 17.55
CA PHE A 203 6.27 -9.87 16.71
C PHE A 203 6.43 -11.37 16.50
N LYS A 204 7.64 -11.87 16.27
CA LYS A 204 7.89 -13.33 16.18
C LYS A 204 7.50 -14.04 17.48
N GLU A 205 7.83 -13.45 18.62
CA GLU A 205 7.45 -13.94 19.94
C GLU A 205 5.91 -13.96 20.10
N LEU A 206 5.21 -12.88 19.73
CA LEU A 206 3.75 -12.81 19.70
C LEU A 206 3.18 -13.98 18.90
N LYS A 207 3.64 -14.18 17.66
CA LYS A 207 3.15 -15.26 16.79
C LYS A 207 3.35 -16.63 17.43
N ALA A 208 4.53 -16.90 17.97
CA ALA A 208 4.83 -18.17 18.62
C ALA A 208 3.89 -18.43 19.81
N ARG A 209 3.67 -17.41 20.66
CA ARG A 209 2.75 -17.53 21.80
C ARG A 209 1.30 -17.72 21.34
N ILE A 210 0.82 -16.97 20.35
CA ILE A 210 -0.55 -17.11 19.82
C ILE A 210 -0.77 -18.47 19.16
N GLU A 211 0.19 -18.97 18.39
CA GLU A 211 0.12 -20.29 17.73
C GLU A 211 0.20 -21.47 18.73
N SER A 212 0.65 -21.20 19.96
CA SER A 212 0.65 -22.19 21.05
C SER A 212 -0.72 -22.35 21.74
N LEU A 213 -1.57 -21.32 21.74
CA LEU A 213 -2.87 -21.30 22.43
C LEU A 213 -3.90 -22.33 21.92
N PRO A 214 -4.05 -22.57 20.60
CA PRO A 214 -5.05 -23.53 20.13
C PRO A 214 -4.72 -24.97 20.48
N THR A 215 -5.75 -25.72 20.82
CA THR A 215 -5.69 -27.16 21.10
C THR A 215 -5.35 -27.96 19.84
N SER A 216 -4.87 -29.20 20.02
CA SER A 216 -4.59 -30.11 18.92
C SER A 216 -5.81 -30.31 17.99
N GLU A 217 -7.03 -30.33 18.55
CA GLU A 217 -8.25 -30.42 17.75
C GLU A 217 -8.53 -29.17 16.94
N GLN A 218 -8.40 -27.99 17.53
CA GLN A 218 -8.54 -26.70 16.84
C GLN A 218 -7.50 -26.56 15.71
N ARG A 219 -6.24 -26.96 15.97
CA ARG A 219 -5.19 -26.98 14.94
C ARG A 219 -5.52 -27.94 13.80
N ARG A 220 -6.05 -29.13 14.10
CA ARG A 220 -6.49 -30.08 13.07
C ARG A 220 -7.63 -29.51 12.23
N ARG A 221 -8.65 -28.92 12.85
CA ARG A 221 -9.77 -28.27 12.14
C ARG A 221 -9.31 -27.12 11.24
N ALA A 222 -8.40 -26.28 11.74
CA ALA A 222 -7.83 -25.17 10.97
C ALA A 222 -6.89 -25.65 9.84
N GLY A 223 -6.10 -26.70 10.08
CA GLY A 223 -5.17 -27.29 9.11
C GLY A 223 -5.85 -27.99 7.94
N VAL A 224 -7.02 -28.60 8.17
CA VAL A 224 -7.86 -29.19 7.12
C VAL A 224 -8.38 -28.10 6.15
N SER A 225 -8.48 -26.85 6.60
CA SER A 225 -8.98 -25.74 5.77
C SER A 225 -7.94 -25.14 4.81
N LYS A 226 -6.64 -25.47 4.95
CA LYS A 226 -5.56 -24.95 4.09
C LYS A 226 -5.01 -25.97 3.10
N ALA A 227 -5.51 -27.21 3.11
CA ALA A 227 -5.37 -28.12 1.98
C ALA A 227 -6.42 -27.74 0.94
N GLU A 228 -6.03 -26.90 -0.02
CA GLU A 228 -6.87 -26.45 -1.13
C GLU A 228 -7.60 -27.59 -1.87
N PRO A 229 -8.76 -27.28 -2.47
CA PRO A 229 -9.51 -28.18 -3.34
C PRO A 229 -8.70 -28.44 -4.62
N LYS A 230 -7.89 -29.50 -4.61
CA LYS A 230 -7.32 -30.05 -5.84
C LYS A 230 -8.42 -30.70 -6.67
N GLU A 231 -8.93 -29.96 -7.64
CA GLU A 231 -8.93 -30.38 -9.05
C GLU A 231 -9.48 -31.80 -9.36
N GLU A 232 -10.61 -32.20 -8.79
CA GLU A 232 -11.33 -33.41 -9.24
C GLU A 232 -12.30 -33.08 -10.38
N THR A 233 -11.80 -32.53 -11.49
CA THR A 233 -12.48 -32.63 -12.80
C THR A 233 -11.49 -32.45 -13.96
N ARG A 234 -10.46 -33.29 -14.02
CA ARG A 234 -9.91 -33.68 -15.33
C ARG A 234 -10.36 -35.11 -15.60
N GLN A 235 -11.54 -35.19 -16.25
CA GLN A 235 -11.97 -36.38 -16.96
C GLN A 235 -10.81 -36.86 -17.86
N PRO A 236 -10.46 -38.16 -17.84
CA PRO A 236 -9.53 -38.69 -18.81
C PRO A 236 -10.19 -38.61 -20.20
N ALA A 237 -9.57 -37.86 -21.10
CA ALA A 237 -9.86 -37.92 -22.53
C ALA A 237 -9.54 -39.34 -23.02
N SER A 238 -10.58 -40.16 -22.99
CA SER A 238 -10.68 -41.42 -23.71
C SER A 238 -10.49 -41.17 -25.20
N SER A 239 -9.50 -41.87 -25.77
CA SER A 239 -9.58 -42.60 -27.04
C SER A 239 -10.26 -41.94 -28.24
N GLY A 240 -9.42 -41.49 -29.17
CA GLY A 240 -9.68 -41.52 -30.62
C GLY A 240 -8.32 -41.33 -31.31
N LYS A 241 -7.53 -42.36 -31.60
CA LYS A 241 -7.66 -43.25 -32.77
C LYS A 241 -8.18 -42.53 -34.02
N ASP A 242 -7.37 -42.67 -35.07
CA ASP A 242 -7.65 -42.57 -36.50
C ASP A 242 -7.11 -41.38 -37.32
N GLN A 243 -6.66 -41.78 -38.53
CA GLN A 243 -6.22 -41.01 -39.71
C GLN A 243 -4.77 -40.49 -39.65
N GLN A 244 -3.75 -41.12 -40.25
CA GLN A 244 -3.67 -41.82 -41.54
C GLN A 244 -4.12 -40.95 -42.74
N ARG A 245 -3.15 -40.21 -43.33
CA ARG A 245 -3.05 -39.84 -44.76
C ARG A 245 -1.70 -39.10 -44.96
N ARG A 246 -0.69 -39.80 -45.50
CA ARG A 246 -0.27 -39.82 -46.91
C ARG A 246 0.41 -38.51 -47.37
N ASN A 247 1.74 -38.61 -47.52
CA ASN A 247 2.64 -38.12 -48.59
C ASN A 247 1.96 -37.64 -49.90
N PRO A 248 2.61 -36.86 -50.81
CA PRO A 248 4.05 -36.94 -51.11
C PRO A 248 4.82 -35.66 -51.53
N SER A 249 6.14 -35.84 -51.56
CA SER A 249 7.16 -35.09 -52.31
C SER A 249 6.87 -34.95 -53.80
N THR A 250 7.22 -33.79 -54.36
CA THR A 250 7.97 -33.59 -55.63
C THR A 250 8.23 -32.09 -55.84
N PRO A 251 9.09 -31.67 -56.78
CA PRO A 251 10.37 -32.24 -57.25
C PRO A 251 11.59 -31.40 -56.80
#